data_AF-A0A1Y5GQU1-F1
#
_entry.id   AF-A0A1Y5GQU1-F1
#
_cell.length_a   1.000
_cell.length_b   1.000
_cell.length_c   1.000
_cell.angle_alpha   90.00
_cell.angle_beta   90.00
_cell.angle_gamma   90.00
#
_symmetry.space_group_name_H-M   'P 1'
#
loop_
_entity.id
_entity.type
_entity.pdbx_description
1 polymer ?
#
loop_
_entity_poly.entity_id
_entity_poly.type
_entity_poly.pdbx_seq_one_letter_code
_entity_poly.pdbx_strand_id
1 'polypeptide(L)'
;MMCTIHDNSLTNNELRRIEKQTQQLYTQHFGRHFTIMPIWVRIPPGQAYLAGKPSSASAVVIPVADDLDNTSRHKFMKAFCDNWIAITGCNKNDIIFNAADSRYVNKLNRQMLSRIRPSIRPLVAGKLAFTLLMSKVSKGYLSTSINL
;
A
#
# COMPACT_ATOMS: atom_id res chain seq x y z
N MET A 1 0.13 0.94 5.75
CA MET A 1 0.15 1.41 4.34
C MET A 1 -0.32 0.28 3.46
N MET A 2 -1.15 0.58 2.49
CA MET A 2 -1.67 -0.42 1.54
C MET A 2 -1.11 -0.11 0.16
N CYS A 3 -0.49 -1.10 -0.46
CA CYS A 3 0.08 -1.01 -1.79
C CYS A 3 -0.55 -2.08 -2.66
N THR A 4 -1.38 -1.65 -3.59
CA THR A 4 -2.04 -2.52 -4.53
C THR A 4 -1.22 -2.56 -5.82
N ILE A 5 -0.71 -3.74 -6.15
CA ILE A 5 0.20 -3.98 -7.28
C ILE A 5 -0.33 -5.13 -8.13
N HIS A 6 0.05 -5.15 -9.40
CA HIS A 6 -0.26 -6.28 -10.27
C HIS A 6 0.59 -7.49 -9.91
N ASP A 7 0.04 -8.69 -10.07
CA ASP A 7 0.81 -9.92 -9.93
C ASP A 7 2.03 -9.89 -10.84
N ASN A 8 3.19 -10.23 -10.26
CA ASN A 8 4.50 -10.27 -10.91
C ASN A 8 4.98 -8.95 -11.55
N SER A 9 4.33 -7.82 -11.28
CA SER A 9 4.77 -6.50 -11.77
C SER A 9 6.07 -6.00 -11.13
N LEU A 10 6.37 -6.48 -9.92
CA LEU A 10 7.57 -6.13 -9.16
C LEU A 10 8.23 -7.39 -8.62
N THR A 11 9.55 -7.43 -8.70
CA THR A 11 10.39 -8.47 -8.11
C THR A 11 10.43 -8.36 -6.58
N ASN A 12 10.75 -9.45 -5.90
CA ASN A 12 10.91 -9.45 -4.44
C ASN A 12 11.96 -8.44 -3.96
N ASN A 13 13.01 -8.22 -4.76
CA ASN A 13 14.07 -7.27 -4.43
C ASN A 13 13.57 -5.82 -4.52
N GLU A 14 12.80 -5.48 -5.55
CA GLU A 14 12.18 -4.16 -5.68
C GLU A 14 11.21 -3.90 -4.53
N LEU A 15 10.34 -4.86 -4.19
CA LEU A 15 9.42 -4.74 -3.07
C LEU A 15 10.15 -4.42 -1.77
N ARG A 16 11.18 -5.20 -1.42
CA ARG A 16 11.99 -4.96 -0.21
C ARG A 16 12.71 -3.60 -0.24
N ARG A 17 13.22 -3.17 -1.40
CA ARG A 17 13.84 -1.86 -1.56
C ARG A 17 12.83 -0.74 -1.34
N ILE A 18 11.63 -0.86 -1.91
CA ILE A 18 10.54 0.11 -1.70
C ILE A 18 10.15 0.16 -0.23
N GLU A 19 9.96 -0.99 0.44
CA GLU A 19 9.62 -1.00 1.88
C GLU A 19 10.66 -0.25 2.70
N LYS A 20 11.96 -0.55 2.50
CA LYS A 20 13.06 0.07 3.23
C LYS A 20 13.13 1.59 2.98
N GLN A 21 13.08 2.00 1.71
CA GLN A 21 13.15 3.43 1.35
C GLN A 21 11.92 4.19 1.85
N THR A 22 10.74 3.57 1.82
CA THR A 22 9.52 4.17 2.35
C THR A 22 9.61 4.37 3.85
N GLN A 23 10.10 3.37 4.60
CA GLN A 23 10.29 3.49 6.05
C GLN A 23 11.29 4.59 6.40
N GLN A 24 12.40 4.69 5.65
CA GLN A 24 13.39 5.76 5.83
C GLN A 24 12.78 7.13 5.55
N LEU A 25 12.10 7.28 4.41
CA LEU A 25 11.46 8.54 4.02
C LEU A 25 10.38 8.96 5.02
N TYR A 26 9.55 8.02 5.47
CA TYR A 26 8.50 8.28 6.45
C TYR A 26 9.09 8.73 7.79
N THR A 27 10.16 8.08 8.24
CA THR A 27 10.90 8.46 9.45
C THR A 27 11.54 9.85 9.32
N GLN A 28 12.09 10.19 8.16
CA GLN A 28 12.69 11.50 7.90
C GLN A 28 11.66 12.62 7.90
N HIS A 29 10.48 12.38 7.32
CA HIS A 29 9.42 13.38 7.23
C HIS A 29 8.64 13.57 8.52
N PHE A 30 8.37 12.49 9.26
CA PHE A 30 7.45 12.52 10.41
C PHE A 30 8.14 12.26 11.75
N GLY A 31 9.37 11.75 11.76
CA GLY A 31 10.15 11.45 12.96
C GLY A 31 10.22 9.96 13.30
N ARG A 32 11.20 9.60 14.14
CA ARG A 32 11.57 8.20 14.49
C ARG A 32 10.51 7.43 15.27
N HIS A 33 9.56 8.12 15.89
CA HIS A 33 8.48 7.48 16.65
C HIS A 33 7.39 6.90 15.74
N PHE A 34 7.37 7.32 14.47
CA PHE A 34 6.37 6.83 13.53
C PHE A 34 6.95 5.73 12.66
N THR A 35 6.24 4.60 12.63
CA THR A 35 6.60 3.47 11.78
C THR A 35 5.48 3.17 10.81
N ILE A 36 5.87 2.65 9.66
CA ILE A 36 4.94 2.25 8.62
C ILE A 36 5.25 0.83 8.20
N MET A 37 4.19 0.04 8.16
CA MET A 37 4.24 -1.33 7.66
C MET A 37 3.47 -1.40 6.34
N PRO A 38 4.19 -1.64 5.23
CA PRO A 38 3.58 -1.92 3.94
C PRO A 38 2.82 -3.25 3.95
N ILE A 39 1.66 -3.28 3.29
CA ILE A 39 0.90 -4.48 2.97
C ILE A 39 0.70 -4.49 1.46
N TRP A 40 1.27 -5.49 0.79
CA TRP A 40 1.21 -5.66 -0.66
C TRP A 40 -0.03 -6.47 -1.06
N VAL A 41 -1.04 -5.79 -1.59
CA VAL A 41 -2.25 -6.40 -2.14
C VAL A 41 -2.02 -6.68 -3.62
N ARG A 42 -2.10 -7.94 -4.01
CA ARG A 42 -1.85 -8.38 -5.39
C ARG A 42 -3.15 -8.47 -6.17
N ILE A 43 -3.16 -7.83 -7.33
CA ILE A 43 -4.24 -7.89 -8.32
C ILE A 43 -3.83 -8.86 -9.44
N PRO A 44 -4.62 -9.91 -9.67
CA PRO A 44 -4.48 -10.76 -10.85
C PRO A 44 -4.69 -10.01 -12.18
N PRO A 45 -4.16 -10.53 -13.30
CA PRO A 45 -4.40 -9.95 -14.62
C PRO A 45 -5.91 -9.75 -14.91
N GLY A 46 -6.26 -8.62 -15.53
CA GLY A 46 -7.64 -8.30 -15.92
C GLY A 46 -8.55 -7.76 -14.80
N GLN A 47 -8.02 -7.52 -13.59
CA GLN A 47 -8.82 -7.03 -12.44
C GLN A 47 -8.52 -5.58 -12.01
N ALA A 48 -7.76 -4.81 -12.82
CA ALA A 48 -7.57 -3.37 -12.58
C ALA A 48 -7.90 -2.54 -13.81
N TYR A 49 -8.52 -1.38 -13.57
CA TYR A 49 -8.99 -0.48 -14.61
C TYR A 49 -8.69 0.97 -14.24
N LEU A 50 -8.33 1.78 -15.23
CA LEU A 50 -8.17 3.23 -15.12
C LEU A 50 -8.94 3.88 -16.28
N ALA A 51 -9.81 4.84 -15.97
CA ALA A 51 -10.67 5.51 -16.96
C ALA A 51 -11.45 4.51 -17.88
N GLY A 52 -11.96 3.42 -17.29
CA GLY A 52 -12.72 2.39 -18.01
C GLY A 52 -11.89 1.45 -18.89
N LYS A 53 -10.56 1.56 -18.87
CA LYS A 53 -9.64 0.70 -19.64
C LYS A 53 -8.80 -0.17 -18.71
N PRO A 54 -8.38 -1.37 -19.12
CA PRO A 54 -7.41 -2.15 -18.36
C PRO A 54 -6.17 -1.32 -18.01
N SER A 55 -5.69 -1.46 -16.79
CA SER A 55 -4.55 -0.71 -16.28
C SER A 55 -3.53 -1.65 -15.66
N SER A 56 -2.26 -1.24 -15.70
CA SER A 56 -1.14 -1.83 -14.97
C SER A 56 -0.66 -0.94 -13.80
N ALA A 57 -1.36 0.18 -13.55
CA ALA A 57 -0.94 1.15 -12.56
C ALA A 57 -1.03 0.60 -11.14
N SER A 58 0.01 0.82 -10.35
CA SER A 58 0.00 0.52 -8.92
C SER A 58 -0.75 1.60 -8.15
N ALA A 59 -1.52 1.23 -7.14
CA ALA A 59 -2.21 2.17 -6.25
C ALA A 59 -1.64 2.07 -4.84
N VAL A 60 -1.17 3.19 -4.30
CA VAL A 60 -0.53 3.24 -2.98
C VAL A 60 -1.24 4.24 -2.10
N VAL A 61 -1.67 3.79 -0.92
CA VAL A 61 -2.25 4.61 0.13
C VAL A 61 -1.37 4.57 1.37
N ILE A 62 -0.80 5.72 1.71
CA ILE A 62 -0.03 5.93 2.93
C ILE A 62 -0.83 6.84 3.87
N PRO A 63 -1.21 6.36 5.07
CA PRO A 63 -1.75 7.25 6.09
C PRO A 63 -0.65 8.19 6.57
N VAL A 64 -0.97 9.47 6.70
CA VAL A 64 -0.11 10.51 7.30
C VAL A 64 -0.83 11.16 8.49
N ALA A 65 -0.15 12.03 9.22
CA ALA A 65 -0.77 12.81 10.30
C ALA A 65 -2.01 13.56 9.76
N ASP A 66 -3.06 13.60 10.57
CA ASP A 66 -4.26 14.35 10.24
C ASP A 66 -3.95 15.84 10.09
N ASP A 67 -4.63 16.49 9.14
CA ASP A 67 -4.47 17.92 8.89
C ASP A 67 -3.02 18.35 8.57
N LEU A 68 -2.17 17.42 8.10
CA LEU A 68 -0.82 17.71 7.62
C LEU A 68 -0.87 18.77 6.52
N ASP A 69 -0.07 19.83 6.69
CA ASP A 69 -0.03 20.94 5.76
C ASP A 69 0.30 20.49 4.33
N ASN A 70 -0.27 21.21 3.36
CA ASN A 70 -0.16 20.85 1.95
C ASN A 70 1.28 20.84 1.45
N THR A 71 2.16 21.68 2.00
CA THR A 71 3.56 21.75 1.57
C THR A 71 4.32 20.50 2.01
N SER A 72 4.20 20.11 3.27
CA SER A 72 4.82 18.89 3.80
C SER A 72 4.25 17.64 3.14
N ARG A 73 2.94 17.61 2.91
CA ARG A 73 2.28 16.51 2.19
C ARG A 73 2.82 16.36 0.76
N HIS A 74 2.88 17.45 0.00
CA HIS A 74 3.42 17.41 -1.37
C HIS A 74 4.90 17.03 -1.42
N LYS A 75 5.72 17.53 -0.49
CA LYS A 75 7.14 17.14 -0.40
C LYS A 75 7.27 15.63 -0.18
N PHE A 76 6.50 15.07 0.76
CA PHE A 76 6.48 13.64 1.00
C PHE A 76 6.00 12.85 -0.23
N MET A 77 4.91 13.28 -0.86
CA MET A 77 4.38 12.65 -2.07
C MET A 77 5.38 12.63 -3.22
N LYS A 78 6.04 13.76 -3.46
CA LYS A 78 7.06 13.84 -4.51
C LYS A 78 8.23 12.90 -4.23
N ALA A 79 8.77 12.95 -3.02
CA ALA A 79 9.91 12.10 -2.64
C ALA A 79 9.57 10.60 -2.71
N PHE A 80 8.33 10.22 -2.34
CA PHE A 80 7.87 8.84 -2.47
C PHE A 80 7.79 8.40 -3.94
N CYS A 81 7.17 9.22 -4.80
CA CYS A 81 7.05 8.90 -6.23
C CYS A 81 8.42 8.86 -6.92
N ASP A 82 9.32 9.80 -6.62
CA ASP A 82 10.68 9.81 -7.15
C ASP A 82 11.43 8.52 -6.76
N ASN A 83 11.34 8.11 -5.49
CA ASN A 83 11.94 6.85 -5.01
C ASN A 83 11.33 5.62 -5.69
N TRP A 84 10.02 5.59 -5.87
CA TRP A 84 9.35 4.49 -6.56
C TRP A 84 9.84 4.36 -7.99
N ILE A 85 9.80 5.45 -8.76
CA ILE A 85 10.26 5.50 -10.15
C ILE A 85 11.74 5.10 -10.25
N ALA A 86 12.58 5.58 -9.34
CA ALA A 86 14.00 5.24 -9.33
C ALA A 86 14.28 3.74 -9.05
N ILE A 87 13.38 3.05 -8.33
CA ILE A 87 13.52 1.63 -8.03
C ILE A 87 12.96 0.76 -9.16
N THR A 88 11.79 1.13 -9.70
CA THR A 88 11.02 0.28 -10.63
C THR A 88 11.26 0.61 -12.10
N GLY A 89 11.79 1.81 -12.40
CA GLY A 89 11.91 2.32 -13.76
C GLY A 89 10.57 2.63 -14.43
N CYS A 90 9.45 2.62 -13.70
CA CYS A 90 8.13 2.84 -14.27
C CYS A 90 7.90 4.31 -14.66
N ASN A 91 6.88 4.56 -15.48
CA ASN A 91 6.46 5.92 -15.77
C ASN A 91 5.76 6.53 -14.54
N LYS A 92 5.81 7.86 -14.39
CA LYS A 92 5.03 8.59 -13.37
C LYS A 92 3.53 8.32 -13.44
N ASN A 93 3.01 7.96 -14.61
CA ASN A 93 1.59 7.65 -14.82
C ASN A 93 1.22 6.22 -14.40
N ASP A 94 2.21 5.38 -14.04
CA ASP A 94 2.00 3.99 -13.61
C ASP A 94 1.84 3.85 -12.09
N ILE A 95 1.77 4.97 -11.36
CA ILE A 95 1.53 5.01 -9.93
C ILE A 95 0.45 6.03 -9.57
N ILE A 96 -0.55 5.55 -8.84
CA ILE A 96 -1.57 6.38 -8.19
C ILE A 96 -1.20 6.44 -6.70
N PHE A 97 -0.67 7.58 -6.26
CA PHE A 97 -0.26 7.76 -4.87
C PHE A 97 -1.20 8.68 -4.10
N ASN A 98 -1.60 8.24 -2.91
CA ASN A 98 -2.39 9.03 -1.97
C ASN A 98 -1.74 9.03 -0.57
N ALA A 99 -1.30 10.22 -0.14
CA ALA A 99 -0.95 10.50 1.25
C ALA A 99 -2.20 11.02 1.98
N ALA A 100 -2.97 10.12 2.57
CA ALA A 100 -4.28 10.41 3.15
C ALA A 100 -4.21 10.58 4.66
N ASP A 101 -5.12 11.38 5.22
CA ASP A 101 -5.25 11.53 6.66
C ASP A 101 -5.54 10.20 7.35
N SER A 102 -4.88 9.97 8.48
CA SER A 102 -5.03 8.73 9.26
C SER A 102 -6.49 8.47 9.65
N ARG A 103 -7.26 9.50 10.03
CA ARG A 103 -8.71 9.40 10.29
C ARG A 103 -9.48 8.90 9.08
N TYR A 104 -9.17 9.42 7.89
CA TYR A 104 -9.84 9.04 6.66
C TYR A 104 -9.55 7.58 6.30
N VAL A 105 -8.28 7.17 6.34
CA VAL A 105 -7.86 5.77 6.08
C VAL A 105 -8.52 4.81 7.07
N ASN A 106 -8.57 5.17 8.35
CA ASN A 106 -9.23 4.38 9.39
C ASN A 106 -10.74 4.24 9.15
N LYS A 107 -11.41 5.33 8.76
CA LYS A 107 -12.84 5.32 8.41
C LYS A 107 -13.09 4.42 7.20
N LEU A 108 -12.28 4.54 6.15
CA LEU A 108 -12.38 3.71 4.94
C LEU A 108 -12.19 2.23 5.28
N ASN A 109 -11.17 1.87 6.08
CA ASN A 109 -10.93 0.49 6.50
C ASN A 109 -12.11 -0.09 7.30
N ARG A 110 -12.70 0.69 8.21
CA ARG A 110 -13.90 0.28 8.96
C ARG A 110 -15.09 0.04 8.02
N GLN A 111 -15.28 0.91 7.03
CA GLN A 111 -16.35 0.76 6.03
C GLN A 111 -16.11 -0.44 5.09
N MET A 112 -14.87 -0.77 4.78
CA MET A 112 -14.55 -1.99 4.03
C MET A 112 -14.91 -3.24 4.86
N LEU A 113 -14.54 -3.28 6.14
CA LEU A 113 -14.86 -4.39 7.03
C LEU A 113 -16.36 -4.53 7.32
N SER A 114 -17.14 -3.45 7.27
CA SER A 114 -18.59 -3.51 7.44
C SER A 114 -19.31 -4.20 6.28
N ARG A 115 -18.65 -4.34 5.11
CA ARG A 115 -19.19 -5.13 3.97
C ARG A 115 -19.15 -6.63 4.25
N ILE A 116 -18.34 -7.07 5.20
CA ILE A 116 -18.27 -8.47 5.61
C ILE A 116 -19.36 -8.73 6.66
N ARG A 117 -20.17 -9.78 6.43
CA ARG A 117 -21.22 -10.22 7.35
C ARG A 117 -20.64 -10.42 8.76
N PRO A 118 -21.30 -9.92 9.83
CA PRO A 118 -20.74 -9.98 11.19
C PRO A 118 -20.34 -11.39 11.65
N SER A 119 -21.13 -12.41 11.29
CA SER A 119 -20.90 -13.81 11.69
C SER A 119 -19.63 -14.44 11.13
N ILE A 120 -19.19 -14.03 9.92
CA ILE A 120 -18.00 -14.59 9.27
C ILE A 120 -16.77 -13.67 9.40
N ARG A 121 -16.94 -12.46 9.93
CA ARG A 121 -15.86 -11.49 10.12
C ARG A 121 -14.64 -12.07 10.87
N PRO A 122 -14.78 -12.80 12.00
CA PRO A 122 -13.61 -13.38 12.68
C PRO A 122 -12.88 -14.40 11.79
N LEU A 123 -13.61 -15.20 11.02
CA LEU A 123 -13.03 -16.17 10.09
C LEU A 123 -12.21 -15.48 8.99
N VAL A 124 -12.77 -14.44 8.36
CA VAL A 124 -12.08 -13.67 7.31
C VAL A 124 -10.85 -12.95 7.87
N ALA A 125 -10.97 -12.35 9.07
CA ALA A 125 -9.84 -11.70 9.74
C ALA A 125 -8.73 -12.70 10.08
N GLY A 126 -9.09 -13.89 10.58
CA GLY A 126 -8.15 -14.97 10.85
C GLY A 126 -7.43 -15.46 9.59
N LYS A 127 -8.18 -15.69 8.50
CA LYS A 127 -7.60 -16.05 7.19
C LYS A 127 -6.61 -14.99 6.70
N LEU A 128 -6.99 -13.71 6.74
CA LEU A 128 -6.12 -12.61 6.33
C LEU A 128 -4.85 -12.53 7.19
N ALA A 129 -4.98 -12.61 8.52
CA ALA A 129 -3.84 -12.58 9.42
C ALA A 129 -2.89 -13.76 9.15
N PHE A 130 -3.43 -14.96 8.95
CA PHE A 130 -2.66 -16.14 8.59
C PHE A 130 -1.91 -15.96 7.26
N THR A 131 -2.59 -15.51 6.20
CA THR A 131 -1.96 -15.24 4.89
C THR A 131 -0.84 -14.21 5.00
N LEU A 132 -1.06 -13.12 5.74
CA LEU A 132 -0.06 -12.08 5.95
C LEU A 132 1.15 -12.62 6.72
N LEU A 133 0.95 -13.38 7.79
CA LEU A 133 2.04 -14.01 8.54
C LEU A 133 2.84 -14.98 7.68
N MET A 134 2.17 -15.88 6.95
CA MET A 134 2.81 -16.83 6.05
C MET A 134 3.61 -16.14 4.96
N SER A 135 3.10 -15.03 4.41
CA SER A 135 3.83 -14.22 3.44
C SER A 135 5.07 -13.54 4.04
N LYS A 136 5.00 -13.08 5.29
CA LYS A 136 6.15 -12.48 5.99
C LYS A 136 7.27 -13.49 6.15
N VAL A 137 6.94 -14.71 6.57
CA VAL A 137 7.91 -15.79 6.80
C VAL A 137 8.51 -16.27 5.49
N SER A 138 7.69 -16.52 4.47
CA SER A 138 8.16 -17.08 3.20
C SER A 138 8.84 -16.06 2.27
N LYS A 139 8.37 -14.82 2.23
CA LYS A 139 8.82 -13.78 1.27
C LYS A 139 9.58 -12.62 1.92
N GLY A 140 9.50 -12.46 3.24
CA GLY A 140 10.13 -11.36 3.98
C GLY A 140 9.30 -10.08 4.06
N TYR A 141 8.11 -10.04 3.44
CA TYR A 141 7.20 -8.88 3.42
C TYR A 141 5.74 -9.33 3.55
N LEU A 142 4.84 -8.42 3.95
CA LEU A 142 3.42 -8.73 4.09
C LEU A 142 2.70 -8.62 2.75
N SER A 143 2.05 -9.70 2.31
CA SER A 143 1.33 -9.73 1.04
C SER A 143 0.08 -10.60 1.10
N THR A 144 -0.94 -10.19 0.36
CA THR A 144 -2.20 -10.92 0.16
C THR A 144 -2.69 -10.72 -1.27
N SER A 145 -3.67 -11.52 -1.71
CA SER A 145 -4.40 -11.30 -2.97
C SER A 145 -5.70 -10.54 -2.71
N ILE A 146 -6.18 -9.78 -3.70
CA ILE A 146 -7.50 -9.13 -3.65
C ILE A 146 -8.66 -10.14 -3.59
N ASN A 147 -8.44 -11.38 -4.07
CA ASN A 147 -9.47 -12.43 -4.12
C ASN A 147 -9.52 -13.32 -2.86
N LEU A 148 -8.82 -12.92 -1.79
CA LEU A 148 -8.81 -13.48 -0.43
C LEU A 148 -9.41 -14.90 -0.23
#